data_AF-A0A376TI51-F1
#
_entry.id   AF-A0A376TI51-F1
#
_cell.length_a   1.000
_cell.length_b   1.000
_cell.length_c   1.000
_cell.angle_alpha   90.00
_cell.angle_beta   90.00
_cell.angle_gamma   90.00
#
_symmetry.space_group_name_H-M   'P 1'
#
loop_
_entity.id
_entity.type
_entity.pdbx_description
1 polymer ?
#
loop_
_entity_poly.entity_id
_entity_poly.type
_entity_poly.pdbx_seq_one_letter_code
_entity_poly.pdbx_strand_id
1 'polypeptide(L)'
;MEQFRPKTIPPLAIPERLNAHCEELYELIASLNNILNLYMPAGQEAEHRFAMGELPDEVLEICQRLAKLTEMLRGLAELFLNDLSEKTGSHDIVRLHRLILQMNRALGMFEAQSKLWRLASLAQSSGAPVTKWATREEREGQLHLWFHWRGDTCQRSAGKAAVAQYSAHYCYLRNLAFAE
;
A
#
# COMPACT_ATOMS: atom_id res chain seq x y z
N MET A 1 31.62 4.76 -8.13
CA MET A 1 30.52 5.18 -7.24
C MET A 1 30.11 3.95 -6.46
N GLU A 2 30.56 3.81 -5.21
CA GLU A 2 30.25 2.61 -4.42
C GLU A 2 28.84 2.74 -3.85
N GLN A 3 27.94 1.94 -4.43
CA GLN A 3 26.51 1.96 -4.22
C GLN A 3 26.17 1.39 -2.83
N PHE A 4 25.14 1.96 -2.21
CA PHE A 4 24.61 1.61 -0.90
C PHE A 4 24.16 0.14 -0.86
N ARG A 5 25.09 -0.78 -0.60
CA ARG A 5 24.76 -2.20 -0.36
C ARG A 5 24.32 -2.35 1.11
N PRO A 6 23.07 -2.79 1.37
CA PRO A 6 22.65 -3.15 2.72
C PRO A 6 23.42 -4.39 3.20
N LYS A 7 23.74 -4.47 4.49
CA LYS A 7 24.48 -5.60 5.10
C LYS A 7 23.70 -6.93 5.10
N THR A 8 22.39 -6.87 4.98
CA THR A 8 21.49 -8.03 4.81
C THR A 8 20.62 -7.75 3.61
N ILE A 9 20.71 -8.57 2.57
CA ILE A 9 19.92 -8.39 1.35
C ILE A 9 18.60 -9.13 1.58
N PRO A 10 17.49 -8.46 1.91
CA PRO A 10 16.20 -9.11 1.90
C PRO A 10 15.93 -9.67 0.50
N PRO A 11 15.22 -10.80 0.35
CA PRO A 11 15.02 -11.44 -0.96
C PRO A 11 14.30 -10.56 -1.99
N LEU A 12 13.61 -9.50 -1.54
CA LEU A 12 12.97 -8.46 -2.36
C LEU A 12 13.90 -7.30 -2.76
N ALA A 13 15.15 -7.26 -2.30
CA ALA A 13 16.12 -6.27 -2.76
C ALA A 13 16.67 -6.59 -4.17
N ILE A 14 16.31 -7.74 -4.75
CA ILE A 14 16.63 -8.09 -6.14
C ILE A 14 15.62 -7.36 -7.06
N PRO A 15 16.07 -6.60 -8.06
CA PRO A 15 15.20 -5.78 -8.91
C PRO A 15 14.11 -6.58 -9.61
N GLU A 16 14.48 -7.74 -10.15
CA GLU A 16 13.55 -8.64 -10.84
C GLU A 16 12.44 -9.13 -9.91
N ARG A 17 12.78 -9.46 -8.66
CA ARG A 17 11.81 -9.93 -7.66
C ARG A 17 10.94 -8.81 -7.13
N LEU A 18 11.49 -7.60 -6.94
CA LEU A 18 10.71 -6.44 -6.57
C LEU A 18 9.73 -6.06 -7.68
N ASN A 19 10.15 -6.12 -8.94
CA ASN A 19 9.28 -5.85 -10.07
C ASN A 19 8.15 -6.87 -10.17
N ALA A 20 8.45 -8.16 -10.11
CA ALA A 20 7.43 -9.20 -10.11
C ALA A 20 6.43 -9.03 -8.94
N HIS A 21 6.92 -8.69 -7.75
CA HIS A 21 6.07 -8.43 -6.57
C HIS A 21 5.13 -7.25 -6.77
N CYS A 22 5.60 -6.19 -7.43
CA CYS A 22 4.80 -4.99 -7.68
C CYS A 22 3.87 -5.13 -8.88
N GLU A 23 4.24 -5.92 -9.89
CA GLU A 23 3.34 -6.33 -10.97
C GLU A 23 2.18 -7.14 -10.41
N GLU A 24 2.45 -8.14 -9.55
CA GLU A 24 1.41 -8.91 -8.88
C GLU A 24 0.48 -8.00 -8.05
N LEU A 25 1.06 -7.05 -7.30
CA LEU A 25 0.28 -6.07 -6.54
C LEU A 25 -0.60 -5.23 -7.47
N TYR A 26 -0.09 -4.79 -8.62
CA TYR A 26 -0.84 -3.99 -9.58
C TYR A 26 -1.98 -4.77 -10.23
N GLU A 27 -1.76 -6.04 -10.58
CA GLU A 27 -2.79 -6.93 -11.14
C GLU A 27 -3.92 -7.17 -10.15
N LEU A 28 -3.60 -7.44 -8.88
CA LEU A 28 -4.61 -7.63 -7.82
C LEU A 28 -5.42 -6.35 -7.58
N ILE A 29 -4.76 -5.19 -7.60
CA ILE A 29 -5.40 -3.89 -7.49
C ILE A 29 -6.30 -3.59 -8.69
N ALA A 30 -5.88 -3.92 -9.90
CA ALA A 30 -6.68 -3.78 -11.11
C ALA A 30 -7.91 -4.70 -11.08
N SER A 31 -7.73 -5.96 -10.66
CA SER A 31 -8.82 -6.92 -10.47
C SER A 31 -9.84 -6.39 -9.44
N LEU A 32 -9.37 -5.93 -8.29
CA LEU A 32 -10.21 -5.34 -7.25
C LEU A 32 -10.98 -4.11 -7.76
N ASN A 33 -10.32 -3.22 -8.51
CA ASN A 33 -10.98 -2.07 -9.13
C ASN A 33 -12.10 -2.51 -10.08
N ASN A 34 -11.86 -3.52 -10.92
CA ASN A 34 -12.87 -4.03 -11.85
C ASN A 34 -14.09 -4.56 -11.09
N ILE A 35 -13.88 -5.38 -10.06
CA ILE A 35 -14.96 -5.93 -9.23
C ILE A 35 -15.74 -4.81 -8.53
N LEU A 36 -15.04 -3.88 -7.87
CA LEU A 36 -15.67 -2.75 -7.18
C LEU A 36 -16.43 -1.83 -8.14
N ASN A 37 -15.94 -1.66 -9.37
CA ASN A 37 -16.62 -0.86 -10.38
C ASN A 37 -17.95 -1.47 -10.84
N LEU A 38 -18.13 -2.79 -10.76
CA LEU A 38 -19.42 -3.43 -11.07
C LEU A 38 -20.51 -3.10 -10.04
N TYR A 39 -20.13 -2.76 -8.80
CA TYR A 39 -21.06 -2.39 -7.74
C TYR A 39 -21.52 -0.93 -7.80
N MET A 40 -20.97 -0.11 -8.70
CA MET A 40 -21.24 1.32 -8.79
C MET A 40 -21.63 1.73 -10.22
N PRO A 41 -22.54 2.69 -10.40
CA PRO A 41 -22.89 3.20 -11.74
C PRO A 41 -21.65 3.77 -12.45
N ALA A 42 -21.52 3.54 -13.75
CA ALA A 42 -20.37 4.01 -14.52
C ALA A 42 -20.35 5.54 -14.67
N GLY A 43 -19.16 6.13 -14.60
CA GLY A 43 -18.94 7.56 -14.91
C GLY A 43 -19.49 8.56 -13.90
N GLN A 44 -19.96 8.12 -12.74
CA GLN A 44 -20.44 8.98 -11.66
C GLN A 44 -19.74 8.69 -10.34
N GLU A 45 -19.75 9.69 -9.47
CA GLU A 45 -19.44 9.50 -8.05
C GLU A 45 -20.47 8.55 -7.44
N ALA A 46 -19.97 7.59 -6.67
CA ALA A 46 -20.81 6.54 -6.11
C ALA A 46 -20.21 6.01 -4.82
N GLU A 47 -21.07 5.50 -3.94
CA GLU A 47 -20.68 4.84 -2.72
C GLU A 47 -21.35 3.47 -2.65
N HIS A 48 -20.57 2.44 -2.36
CA HIS A 48 -21.07 1.09 -2.13
C HIS A 48 -20.62 0.60 -0.76
N ARG A 49 -21.59 0.28 0.11
CA ARG A 49 -21.34 -0.28 1.44
C ARG A 49 -21.66 -1.77 1.44
N PHE A 50 -20.74 -2.57 1.98
CA PHE A 50 -20.96 -4.00 2.13
C PHE A 50 -21.82 -4.27 3.37
N ALA A 51 -22.92 -5.01 3.19
CA ALA A 51 -23.80 -5.38 4.30
C ALA A 51 -23.02 -6.20 5.34
N MET A 52 -23.14 -5.84 6.62
CA MET A 52 -22.42 -6.47 7.74
C MET A 52 -20.88 -6.44 7.63
N GLY A 53 -20.30 -5.71 6.67
CA GLY A 53 -18.86 -5.73 6.43
C GLY A 53 -18.34 -7.04 5.82
N GLU A 54 -19.26 -7.90 5.34
CA GLU A 54 -18.93 -9.14 4.66
C GLU A 54 -18.55 -8.85 3.21
N LEU A 55 -17.30 -9.19 2.86
CA LEU A 55 -16.81 -9.12 1.50
C LEU A 55 -17.08 -10.46 0.81
N PRO A 56 -17.40 -10.46 -0.51
CA PRO A 56 -17.41 -11.68 -1.29
C PRO A 56 -16.06 -12.42 -1.17
N ASP A 57 -16.08 -13.76 -1.20
CA ASP A 57 -14.87 -14.58 -1.01
C ASP A 57 -13.73 -14.18 -1.95
N GLU A 58 -14.02 -13.87 -3.21
CA GLU A 58 -13.06 -13.40 -4.20
C GLU A 58 -12.38 -12.07 -3.79
N VAL A 59 -13.18 -11.11 -3.30
CA VAL A 59 -12.67 -9.81 -2.83
C VAL A 59 -11.86 -10.00 -1.54
N LEU A 60 -12.29 -10.90 -0.67
CA LEU A 60 -11.59 -11.21 0.57
C LEU A 60 -10.22 -11.83 0.30
N GLU A 61 -10.13 -12.78 -0.64
CA GLU A 61 -8.88 -13.41 -1.06
C GLU A 61 -7.90 -12.38 -1.63
N ILE A 62 -8.40 -11.47 -2.49
CA ILE A 62 -7.59 -10.35 -3.01
C ILE A 62 -7.10 -9.46 -1.85
N CYS A 63 -7.97 -9.07 -0.92
CA CYS A 63 -7.57 -8.26 0.25
C CYS A 63 -6.51 -8.96 1.11
N GLN A 64 -6.63 -10.28 1.35
CA GLN A 64 -5.64 -11.05 2.09
C GLN A 64 -4.28 -11.07 1.37
N ARG A 65 -4.29 -11.29 0.05
CA ARG A 65 -3.06 -11.28 -0.75
C ARG A 65 -2.41 -9.89 -0.77
N LEU A 66 -3.20 -8.83 -0.97
CA LEU A 66 -2.75 -7.45 -0.89
C LEU A 66 -2.16 -7.10 0.48
N ALA A 67 -2.74 -7.58 1.57
CA ALA A 67 -2.21 -7.39 2.92
C ALA A 67 -0.80 -7.98 3.06
N LYS A 68 -0.58 -9.20 2.55
CA LYS A 68 0.73 -9.84 2.57
C LYS A 68 1.75 -9.08 1.72
N LEU A 69 1.40 -8.72 0.49
CA LEU A 69 2.29 -8.04 -0.44
C LEU A 69 2.68 -6.64 0.06
N THR A 70 1.74 -5.88 0.61
CA THR A 70 1.99 -4.54 1.16
C THR A 70 2.80 -4.58 2.45
N GLU A 71 2.59 -5.57 3.32
CA GLU A 71 3.39 -5.75 4.53
C GLU A 71 4.86 -6.08 4.20
N MET A 72 5.11 -6.86 3.15
CA MET A 72 6.46 -7.13 2.66
C MET A 72 7.14 -5.86 2.12
N LEU A 73 6.41 -4.99 1.42
CA LEU A 73 6.93 -3.70 0.96
C LEU A 73 7.21 -2.74 2.12
N ARG A 74 6.34 -2.73 3.15
CA ARG A 74 6.55 -1.98 4.39
C ARG A 74 7.85 -2.40 5.08
N GLY A 75 8.06 -3.71 5.27
CA GLY A 75 9.28 -4.25 5.88
C GLY A 75 10.54 -3.95 5.07
N LEU A 76 10.46 -3.95 3.73
CA LEU A 76 11.56 -3.54 2.86
C LEU A 76 11.89 -2.05 3.03
N ALA A 77 10.88 -1.18 3.06
CA ALA A 77 11.07 0.26 3.25
C ALA A 77 11.67 0.59 4.63
N GLU A 78 11.24 -0.12 5.68
CA GLU A 78 11.78 -0.02 7.04
C GLU A 78 13.26 -0.42 7.08
N LEU A 79 13.63 -1.53 6.42
CA LEU A 79 15.02 -1.98 6.33
C LEU A 79 15.91 -0.98 5.59
N PHE A 80 15.45 -0.43 4.46
CA PHE A 80 16.17 0.61 3.74
C PHE A 80 16.34 1.89 4.57
N LEU A 81 15.30 2.30 5.31
CA LEU A 81 15.37 3.49 6.16
C LEU A 81 16.40 3.30 7.28
N ASN A 82 16.47 2.12 7.88
CA ASN A 82 17.47 1.78 8.89
C ASN A 82 18.89 1.82 8.32
N ASP A 83 19.13 1.22 7.15
CA ASP A 83 20.44 1.24 6.48
C ASP A 83 20.90 2.65 6.07
N LEU A 84 19.98 3.47 5.53
CA LEU A 84 20.27 4.87 5.21
C LEU A 84 20.56 5.69 6.47
N SER A 85 19.85 5.43 7.56
CA SER A 85 20.06 6.10 8.85
C SER A 85 21.42 5.77 9.45
N GLU A 86 21.88 4.51 9.37
CA GLU A 86 23.22 4.11 9.82
C GLU A 86 24.34 4.78 9.00
N LYS A 87 24.12 5.04 7.71
CA LYS A 87 25.12 5.65 6.81
C LYS A 87 25.22 7.17 6.88
N THR A 88 24.37 7.82 7.69
CA THR A 88 24.31 9.28 7.90
C THR A 88 25.63 9.86 8.44
N GLY A 89 26.53 9.04 8.99
CA GLY A 89 27.83 9.48 9.51
C GLY A 89 28.98 9.52 8.49
N SER A 90 28.82 9.01 7.27
CA SER A 90 29.96 8.78 6.35
C SER A 90 29.79 9.33 4.93
N HIS A 91 28.62 9.87 4.57
CA HIS A 91 28.27 10.27 3.20
C HIS A 91 27.75 11.72 3.13
N ASP A 92 27.56 12.22 1.91
CA ASP A 92 26.95 13.54 1.63
C ASP A 92 25.58 13.66 2.31
N ILE A 93 25.55 14.46 3.37
CA ILE A 93 24.42 14.64 4.29
C ILE A 93 23.19 15.14 3.55
N VAL A 94 23.33 16.02 2.55
CA VAL A 94 22.18 16.64 1.88
C VAL A 94 21.47 15.64 0.97
N ARG A 95 22.24 14.88 0.18
CA ARG A 95 21.68 13.84 -0.70
C ARG A 95 21.04 12.72 0.13
N LEU A 96 21.71 12.28 1.19
CA LEU A 96 21.23 11.23 2.08
C LEU A 96 19.96 11.65 2.85
N HIS A 97 19.89 12.88 3.36
CA HIS A 97 18.71 13.38 4.04
C HIS A 97 17.49 13.50 3.11
N ARG A 98 17.70 13.89 1.85
CA ARG A 98 16.63 13.89 0.82
C ARG A 98 16.08 12.48 0.59
N LEU A 99 16.96 11.49 0.45
CA LEU A 99 16.61 10.08 0.28
C LEU A 99 15.81 9.56 1.49
N ILE A 100 16.25 9.85 2.72
CA ILE A 100 15.57 9.49 3.97
C ILE A 100 14.16 10.09 4.04
N LEU A 101 14.01 11.38 3.71
CA LEU A 101 12.69 12.04 3.73
C LEU A 101 11.73 11.39 2.74
N GLN A 102 12.22 11.02 1.56
CA GLN A 102 11.39 10.38 0.55
C GLN A 102 11.04 8.93 0.95
N MET A 103 11.97 8.18 1.56
CA MET A 103 11.69 6.84 2.09
C MET A 103 10.72 6.86 3.25
N ASN A 104 10.80 7.85 4.15
CA ASN A 104 9.82 8.04 5.23
C ASN A 104 8.40 8.26 4.70
N ARG A 105 8.24 9.03 3.60
CA ARG A 105 6.94 9.22 2.96
C ARG A 105 6.40 7.91 2.37
N ALA A 106 7.26 7.15 1.70
CA ALA A 106 6.90 5.84 1.15
C ALA A 106 6.52 4.85 2.25
N LEU A 107 7.29 4.80 3.35
CA LEU A 107 7.00 3.96 4.51
C LEU A 107 5.65 4.28 5.13
N GLY A 108 5.35 5.55 5.41
CA GLY A 108 4.06 5.95 5.98
C GLY A 108 2.87 5.58 5.08
N MET A 109 3.06 5.59 3.76
CA MET A 109 2.05 5.11 2.82
C MET A 109 1.87 3.58 2.90
N PHE A 110 2.96 2.80 2.90
CA PHE A 110 2.88 1.35 3.05
C PHE A 110 2.31 0.92 4.40
N GLU A 111 2.58 1.65 5.48
CA GLU A 111 1.95 1.43 6.79
C GLU A 111 0.43 1.63 6.76
N ALA A 112 -0.03 2.73 6.15
CA ALA A 112 -1.46 2.99 6.00
C ALA A 112 -2.14 1.91 5.15
N GLN A 113 -1.49 1.48 4.07
CA GLN A 113 -2.01 0.46 3.17
C GLN A 113 -2.00 -0.94 3.78
N SER A 114 -0.90 -1.37 4.43
CA SER A 114 -0.84 -2.70 5.04
C SER A 114 -1.84 -2.81 6.18
N LYS A 115 -2.02 -1.74 6.97
CA LYS A 115 -3.07 -1.67 7.99
C LYS A 115 -4.47 -1.77 7.38
N LEU A 116 -4.71 -1.09 6.24
CA LEU A 116 -6.00 -1.14 5.55
C LEU A 116 -6.33 -2.54 5.07
N TRP A 117 -5.44 -3.18 4.32
CA TRP A 117 -5.71 -4.52 3.79
C TRP A 117 -5.80 -5.57 4.88
N ARG A 118 -4.97 -5.45 5.94
CA ARG A 118 -5.06 -6.33 7.10
C ARG A 118 -6.43 -6.26 7.76
N LEU A 119 -6.97 -5.05 7.95
CA LEU A 119 -8.26 -4.88 8.61
C LEU A 119 -9.44 -5.16 7.68
N ALA A 120 -9.30 -4.92 6.37
CA ALA A 120 -10.24 -5.37 5.36
C ALA A 120 -10.36 -6.91 5.31
N SER A 121 -9.26 -7.62 5.58
CA SER A 121 -9.23 -9.08 5.59
C SER A 121 -9.83 -9.71 6.87
N LEU A 122 -10.08 -8.94 7.92
CA LEU A 122 -10.70 -9.43 9.14
C LEU A 122 -12.23 -9.42 9.01
N ALA A 123 -12.87 -10.49 9.49
CA ALA A 123 -14.32 -10.56 9.65
C ALA A 123 -14.78 -9.69 10.84
N GLN A 124 -14.05 -9.78 11.96
CA GLN A 124 -14.34 -9.05 13.18
C GLN A 124 -13.08 -8.41 13.75
N SER A 125 -13.24 -7.26 14.38
CA SER A 125 -12.22 -6.60 15.20
C SER A 125 -12.82 -6.35 16.57
N SER A 126 -12.17 -6.85 17.63
CA SER A 126 -12.62 -6.65 19.02
C SER A 126 -14.09 -7.04 19.26
N GLY A 127 -14.53 -8.15 18.66
CA GLY A 127 -15.89 -8.70 18.83
C GLY A 127 -17.00 -8.00 18.04
N ALA A 128 -16.68 -7.00 17.21
CA ALA A 128 -17.64 -6.34 16.32
C ALA A 128 -17.24 -6.53 14.85
N PRO A 129 -18.20 -6.56 13.91
CA PRO A 129 -17.89 -6.59 12.48
C PRO A 129 -17.12 -5.34 12.07
N VAL A 130 -16.22 -5.47 11.09
CA VAL A 130 -15.52 -4.33 10.50
C VAL A 130 -16.37 -3.78 9.37
N THR A 131 -16.88 -2.57 9.51
CA THR A 131 -17.64 -1.90 8.43
C THR A 131 -16.70 -1.58 7.27
N LYS A 132 -17.06 -1.99 6.05
CA LYS A 132 -16.25 -1.81 4.82
C LYS A 132 -17.09 -1.17 3.73
N TRP A 133 -16.52 -0.20 3.02
CA TRP A 133 -17.20 0.44 1.90
C TRP A 133 -16.20 1.02 0.90
N ALA A 134 -16.65 1.19 -0.34
CA ALA A 134 -15.89 1.82 -1.40
C ALA A 134 -16.59 3.11 -1.85
N THR A 135 -15.81 4.13 -2.18
CA THR A 135 -16.33 5.38 -2.75
C THR A 135 -15.55 5.72 -4.01
N ARG A 136 -16.25 6.09 -5.07
CA ARG A 136 -15.67 6.75 -6.24
C ARG A 136 -15.91 8.24 -6.12
N GLU A 137 -14.83 9.01 -6.08
CA GLU A 137 -14.85 10.47 -5.96
C GLU A 137 -14.07 11.08 -7.12
N GLU A 138 -14.55 12.18 -7.68
CA GLU A 138 -13.81 12.96 -8.66
C GLU A 138 -12.78 13.83 -7.94
N ARG A 139 -11.51 13.69 -8.31
CA ARG A 139 -10.44 14.62 -7.92
C ARG A 139 -9.63 14.98 -9.14
N GLU A 140 -9.31 16.26 -9.27
CA GLU A 140 -8.45 16.77 -10.35
C GLU A 140 -8.94 16.35 -11.76
N GLY A 141 -10.27 16.22 -11.94
CA GLY A 141 -10.88 15.80 -13.21
C GLY A 141 -10.77 14.30 -13.52
N GLN A 142 -10.31 13.48 -12.56
CA GLN A 142 -10.24 12.03 -12.66
C GLN A 142 -11.06 11.35 -11.57
N LEU A 143 -11.72 10.25 -11.91
CA LEU A 143 -12.45 9.43 -10.94
C LEU A 143 -11.46 8.54 -10.19
N HIS A 144 -11.34 8.76 -8.89
CA HIS A 144 -10.52 7.94 -8.01
C HIS A 144 -11.38 6.98 -7.19
N LEU A 145 -10.99 5.71 -7.17
CA LEU A 145 -11.58 4.73 -6.28
C LEU A 145 -10.86 4.72 -4.93
N TRP A 146 -11.66 4.79 -3.89
CA TRP A 146 -11.21 4.73 -2.51
C TRP A 146 -11.86 3.57 -1.80
N PHE A 147 -11.04 2.80 -1.09
CA PHE A 147 -11.52 1.76 -0.20
C PHE A 147 -11.40 2.24 1.24
N HIS A 148 -12.45 1.98 2.02
CA HIS A 148 -12.56 2.41 3.40
C HIS A 148 -12.93 1.26 4.30
N TRP A 149 -12.47 1.37 5.54
CA TRP A 149 -12.87 0.47 6.61
C TRP A 149 -12.99 1.24 7.92
N ARG A 150 -13.83 0.73 8.81
CA ARG A 150 -14.02 1.23 10.17
C ARG A 150 -14.23 0.03 11.11
N GLY A 151 -13.44 -0.04 12.18
CA GLY A 151 -13.73 -0.94 13.29
C GLY A 151 -14.73 -0.30 14.26
N ASP A 152 -15.74 -1.04 14.69
CA ASP A 152 -16.84 -0.49 15.49
C ASP A 152 -16.53 -0.38 17.00
N THR A 153 -15.52 -1.09 17.50
CA THR A 153 -15.11 -1.06 18.91
C THR A 153 -13.67 -0.57 19.10
N CYS A 154 -13.54 0.60 19.75
CA CYS A 154 -12.33 1.14 20.40
C CYS A 154 -11.10 1.51 19.54
N GLN A 155 -10.96 1.04 18.29
CA GLN A 155 -9.93 1.54 17.38
C GLN A 155 -10.49 2.68 16.52
N ARG A 156 -10.25 3.94 16.92
CA ARG A 156 -10.46 5.15 16.09
C ARG A 156 -9.50 5.20 14.90
N SER A 157 -9.41 4.13 14.12
CA SER A 157 -8.72 4.14 12.85
C SER A 157 -9.77 3.94 11.76
N ALA A 158 -10.09 5.04 11.09
CA ALA A 158 -10.65 5.00 9.76
C ALA A 158 -9.47 5.11 8.81
N GLY A 159 -9.31 4.15 7.90
CA GLY A 159 -8.29 4.19 6.86
C GLY A 159 -8.95 4.36 5.51
N LYS A 160 -8.44 5.27 4.70
CA LYS A 160 -8.84 5.51 3.31
C LYS A 160 -7.59 5.33 2.45
N ALA A 161 -7.61 4.38 1.50
CA ALA A 161 -6.54 4.22 0.53
C ALA A 161 -7.07 4.45 -0.88
N ALA A 162 -6.36 5.28 -1.65
CA ALA A 162 -6.61 5.39 -3.08
C ALA A 162 -6.06 4.13 -3.74
N VAL A 163 -6.95 3.39 -4.38
CA VAL A 163 -6.60 2.15 -5.09
C VAL A 163 -5.72 2.46 -6.31
N ALA A 164 -5.67 3.72 -6.77
CA ALA A 164 -4.86 4.19 -7.91
C ALA A 164 -3.43 4.67 -7.55
N GLN A 165 -3.05 4.85 -6.27
CA GLN A 165 -1.79 5.53 -5.89
C GLN A 165 -0.53 4.63 -5.93
N TYR A 166 -0.67 3.35 -6.30
CA TYR A 166 0.43 2.36 -6.24
C TYR A 166 1.58 2.64 -7.23
N SER A 167 1.31 3.29 -8.38
CA SER A 167 2.29 3.41 -9.47
C SER A 167 3.44 4.39 -9.20
N ALA A 168 3.17 5.54 -8.56
CA ALA A 168 4.15 6.61 -8.40
C ALA A 168 5.28 6.26 -7.40
N HIS A 169 4.92 5.62 -6.28
CA HIS A 169 5.88 5.27 -5.24
C HIS A 169 6.63 3.97 -5.54
N TYR A 170 6.04 3.07 -6.31
CA TYR A 170 6.73 1.90 -6.87
C TYR A 170 7.87 2.31 -7.81
N CYS A 171 7.62 3.23 -8.75
CA CYS A 171 8.67 3.78 -9.61
C CYS A 171 9.82 4.40 -8.79
N TYR A 172 9.48 4.95 -7.63
CA TYR A 172 10.44 5.59 -6.75
C TYR A 172 11.30 4.59 -5.95
N LEU A 173 10.70 3.54 -5.35
CA LEU A 173 11.46 2.44 -4.75
C LEU A 173 12.42 1.78 -5.76
N ARG A 174 11.95 1.58 -7.00
CA ARG A 174 12.77 1.06 -8.09
C ARG A 174 13.96 2.00 -8.39
N ASN A 175 13.71 3.29 -8.52
CA ASN A 175 14.77 4.26 -8.78
C ASN A 175 15.76 4.40 -7.60
N LEU A 176 15.31 4.19 -6.36
CA LEU A 176 16.16 4.24 -5.18
C LEU A 176 17.01 3.00 -4.98
N ALA A 177 16.43 1.82 -5.18
CA ALA A 177 17.15 0.57 -5.07
C ALA A 177 18.14 0.36 -6.23
N PHE A 178 17.91 1.00 -7.39
CA PHE A 178 18.62 0.70 -8.64
C PHE A 178 19.14 1.91 -9.43
N ALA A 179 19.27 3.10 -8.83
CA ALA A 179 20.02 4.19 -9.47
C ALA A 179 21.51 3.81 -9.52
N GLU A 180 21.98 3.41 -10.71
CA GLU A 180 23.40 3.23 -11.07
C GLU A 180 24.27 4.45 -10.71
#